data_AF-A0A6C0K7L5-F1
#
_entry.id   AF-A0A6C0K7L5-F1
#
_cell.length_a   1.000
_cell.length_b   1.000
_cell.length_c   1.000
_cell.angle_alpha   90.00
_cell.angle_beta   90.00
_cell.angle_gamma   90.00
#
_symmetry.space_group_name_H-M   'P 1'
#
loop_
_entity.id
_entity.type
_entity.pdbx_description
1 polymer ?
#
loop_
_entity_poly.entity_id
_entity_poly.type
_entity_poly.pdbx_seq_one_letter_code
_entity_poly.pdbx_strand_id
1 'polypeptide(L)'
;MNATIEASSKTAYHTVANAEFTGVYVRKVYDFPNNQGENRIGSAGNYHLFISYADKVYVEVKDVGEIVMPYDTLKKNKQLDYYYNLSHKLTYDKHLVYQHLQYSCDYHIRYQINDDAVYPDEERWWGITTAFLETTIDTQVAKIVDNEAICYYKINPYDLENWDCSTTEDIEAFLENYMTIQDEDFDRMCPIYNRVVGAYQENWMTKELNEIEKEGKELAAFFEDKKNVVALSMLSDSNAVENGDVLAILYNILVSPSGHQKYKGISELENCGRLESVAQIMEA
;
A
#
# COMPACT_ATOMS: atom_id res chain seq x y z
N MET A 1 20.22 6.49 -4.24
CA MET A 1 19.17 6.00 -3.33
C MET A 1 19.47 4.57 -2.92
N ASN A 2 19.20 4.19 -1.67
CA ASN A 2 19.44 2.82 -1.18
C ASN A 2 18.16 2.00 -1.30
N ALA A 3 18.20 0.90 -2.05
CA ALA A 3 17.03 0.07 -2.29
C ALA A 3 17.28 -1.44 -2.24
N THR A 4 16.27 -2.20 -1.82
CA THR A 4 16.19 -3.66 -2.00
C THR A 4 15.23 -3.99 -3.14
N ILE A 5 15.56 -5.00 -3.94
CA ILE A 5 14.82 -5.31 -5.18
C ILE A 5 14.26 -6.72 -5.13
N GLU A 6 12.96 -6.85 -5.34
CA GLU A 6 12.26 -8.11 -5.61
C GLU A 6 11.72 -8.08 -7.05
N ALA A 7 12.22 -8.96 -7.90
CA ALA A 7 11.89 -8.95 -9.33
C ALA A 7 11.12 -10.20 -9.78
N SER A 8 10.09 -9.97 -10.58
CA SER A 8 9.41 -10.98 -11.39
C SER A 8 9.82 -10.83 -12.87
N SER A 9 9.21 -11.62 -13.76
CA SER A 9 9.46 -11.49 -15.21
C SER A 9 8.91 -10.21 -15.84
N LYS A 10 7.95 -9.53 -15.19
CA LYS A 10 7.25 -8.34 -15.74
C LYS A 10 7.47 -7.07 -14.93
N THR A 11 7.69 -7.21 -13.62
CA THR A 11 7.76 -6.08 -12.69
C THR A 11 8.86 -6.31 -11.67
N ALA A 12 9.63 -5.26 -11.37
CA ALA A 12 10.52 -5.20 -10.21
C ALA A 12 9.94 -4.25 -9.15
N TYR A 13 9.97 -4.67 -7.90
CA TYR A 13 9.59 -3.87 -6.75
C TYR A 13 10.85 -3.41 -6.04
N HIS A 14 10.90 -2.12 -5.72
CA HIS A 14 12.05 -1.46 -5.11
C HIS A 14 11.60 -0.84 -3.79
N THR A 15 12.15 -1.32 -2.68
CA THR A 15 11.93 -0.70 -1.36
C THR A 15 13.09 0.26 -1.09
N VAL A 16 12.80 1.55 -1.01
CA VAL A 16 13.79 2.63 -0.93
C VAL A 16 13.74 3.28 0.45
N ALA A 17 14.82 3.17 1.22
CA ALA A 17 14.83 3.62 2.61
C ALA A 17 14.93 5.14 2.81
N ASN A 18 15.54 5.84 1.84
CA ASN A 18 15.88 7.27 1.96
C ASN A 18 15.10 8.19 1.01
N ALA A 19 13.99 7.71 0.47
CA ALA A 19 13.06 8.50 -0.32
C ALA A 19 11.61 8.11 0.01
N GLU A 20 10.69 9.04 -0.16
CA GLU A 20 9.26 8.78 -0.07
C GLU A 20 8.59 9.13 -1.40
N PHE A 21 7.94 8.15 -2.00
CA PHE A 21 7.19 8.22 -3.25
C PHE A 21 5.72 8.34 -2.91
N THR A 22 5.09 9.46 -3.25
CA THR A 22 3.66 9.64 -3.04
C THR A 22 3.00 10.29 -4.24
N GLY A 23 1.69 10.08 -4.38
CA GLY A 23 0.91 10.68 -5.45
C GLY A 23 -0.54 10.85 -5.05
N VAL A 24 -1.21 11.78 -5.73
CA VAL A 24 -2.66 11.92 -5.65
C VAL A 24 -3.19 12.10 -7.06
N TYR A 25 -4.21 11.30 -7.38
CA TYR A 25 -5.01 11.43 -8.59
C TYR A 25 -6.44 11.79 -8.18
N VAL A 26 -7.02 12.75 -8.90
CA VAL A 26 -8.38 13.19 -8.72
C VAL A 26 -9.09 13.06 -10.06
N ARG A 27 -9.97 12.06 -10.17
CA ARG A 27 -10.87 11.86 -11.31
C ARG A 27 -12.18 12.60 -11.08
N LYS A 28 -12.52 13.52 -11.98
CA LYS A 28 -13.84 14.14 -12.09
C LYS A 28 -14.63 13.41 -13.16
N VAL A 29 -15.79 12.86 -12.81
CA VAL A 29 -16.71 12.15 -13.73
C VAL A 29 -17.92 13.02 -13.99
N TYR A 30 -18.37 13.11 -15.24
CA TYR A 30 -19.55 13.86 -15.65
C TYR A 30 -20.49 12.97 -16.46
N ASP A 31 -21.80 13.17 -16.27
CA ASP A 31 -22.85 12.52 -17.04
C ASP A 31 -23.51 13.54 -17.98
N PHE A 32 -23.25 13.44 -19.28
CA PHE A 32 -23.96 14.25 -20.26
C PHE A 32 -25.19 13.49 -20.78
N PRO A 33 -26.42 13.98 -20.53
CA PRO A 33 -27.59 13.45 -21.20
C PRO A 33 -27.49 13.74 -22.70
N ASN A 34 -27.35 12.70 -23.52
CA ASN A 34 -27.47 12.81 -24.96
C ASN A 34 -28.96 12.83 -25.35
N ASN A 35 -29.32 13.65 -26.34
CA ASN A 35 -30.63 13.67 -26.99
C ASN A 35 -31.06 12.31 -27.61
N GLN A 36 -30.17 11.31 -27.66
CA GLN A 36 -30.45 9.95 -28.16
C GLN A 36 -30.72 8.91 -27.05
N GLY A 37 -30.74 9.29 -25.77
CA GLY A 37 -31.11 8.38 -24.67
C GLY A 37 -29.98 7.49 -24.13
N GLU A 38 -28.74 7.67 -24.60
CA GLU A 38 -27.54 7.07 -24.02
C GLU A 38 -26.74 8.12 -23.24
N ASN A 39 -26.60 7.94 -21.92
CA ASN A 39 -25.75 8.80 -21.09
C ASN A 39 -24.29 8.68 -21.54
N ARG A 40 -23.67 9.79 -21.94
CA ARG A 40 -22.23 9.82 -22.18
C ARG A 40 -21.54 10.13 -20.86
N ILE A 41 -20.94 9.09 -20.28
CA ILE A 41 -20.04 9.23 -19.13
C ILE A 41 -18.69 9.62 -19.68
N GLY A 42 -18.17 10.78 -19.28
CA GLY A 42 -16.78 11.13 -19.51
C GLY A 42 -16.10 11.50 -18.20
N SER A 43 -14.79 11.63 -18.26
CA SER A 43 -14.00 11.95 -17.08
C SER A 43 -12.77 12.77 -17.43
N ALA A 44 -12.32 13.54 -16.44
CA ALA A 44 -11.11 14.33 -16.49
C ALA A 44 -10.34 14.10 -15.19
N GLY A 45 -9.05 13.79 -15.31
CA GLY A 45 -8.17 13.55 -14.17
C GLY A 45 -7.16 14.67 -13.97
N ASN A 46 -6.86 15.01 -12.71
CA ASN A 46 -5.70 15.81 -12.32
C ASN A 46 -4.78 14.95 -11.44
N TYR A 47 -3.47 15.12 -11.56
CA TYR A 47 -2.50 14.46 -10.68
C TYR A 47 -1.50 15.43 -10.08
N HIS A 48 -1.04 15.08 -8.88
CA HIS A 48 0.17 15.63 -8.28
C HIS A 48 1.02 14.45 -7.82
N LEU A 49 2.24 14.35 -8.33
CA LEU A 49 3.19 13.30 -7.97
C LEU A 49 4.36 13.94 -7.21
N PHE A 50 4.83 13.24 -6.19
CA PHE A 50 5.89 13.72 -5.32
C PHE A 50 6.93 12.62 -5.10
N ILE A 51 8.20 13.02 -5.09
CA ILE A 51 9.29 12.20 -4.56
C ILE A 51 10.08 13.07 -3.59
N SER A 52 10.00 12.79 -2.30
CA SER A 52 10.84 13.46 -1.31
C SER A 52 12.15 12.70 -1.13
N TYR A 53 13.26 13.44 -1.09
CA TYR A 53 14.58 12.89 -0.86
C TYR A 53 15.43 13.96 -0.15
N ALA A 54 15.96 13.63 1.03
CA ALA A 54 16.68 14.59 1.87
C ALA A 54 15.87 15.88 2.11
N ASP A 55 16.40 17.05 1.72
CA ASP A 55 15.80 18.38 1.90
C ASP A 55 15.07 18.91 0.65
N LYS A 56 14.95 18.10 -0.39
CA LYS A 56 14.30 18.46 -1.66
C LYS A 56 13.14 17.53 -2.00
N VAL A 57 12.29 18.02 -2.89
CA VAL A 57 11.12 17.31 -3.39
C VAL A 57 11.01 17.50 -4.90
N TYR A 58 10.93 16.40 -5.62
CA TYR A 58 10.43 16.39 -7.00
C TYR A 58 8.92 16.52 -6.97
N VAL A 59 8.40 17.42 -7.78
CA VAL A 59 6.98 17.70 -7.91
C VAL A 59 6.63 17.61 -9.39
N GLU A 60 5.61 16.82 -9.71
CA GLU A 60 5.05 16.74 -11.06
C GLU A 60 3.54 17.00 -10.99
N VAL A 61 3.06 17.95 -11.77
CA VAL A 61 1.64 18.31 -11.79
C VAL A 61 1.15 18.35 -13.23
N LYS A 62 0.00 17.71 -13.46
CA LYS A 62 -0.67 17.70 -14.77
C LYS A 62 -0.89 19.12 -15.28
N ASP A 63 -0.61 19.34 -16.56
CA ASP A 63 -0.78 20.62 -17.27
C ASP A 63 0.09 21.78 -16.75
N VAL A 64 0.95 21.56 -15.74
CA VAL A 64 1.90 22.54 -15.20
C VAL A 64 3.34 22.16 -15.53
N GLY A 65 3.72 20.90 -15.31
CA GLY A 65 5.06 20.37 -15.57
C GLY A 65 5.72 19.74 -14.34
N GLU A 66 7.06 19.68 -14.37
CA GLU A 66 7.87 19.05 -13.34
C GLU A 66 8.95 20.00 -12.81
N ILE A 67 9.28 19.88 -11.53
CA ILE A 67 10.26 20.73 -10.85
C ILE A 67 10.88 20.00 -9.66
N VAL A 68 12.16 20.24 -9.38
CA VAL A 68 12.75 19.90 -8.08
C VAL A 68 12.91 21.17 -7.27
N MET A 69 12.35 21.20 -6.06
CA MET A 69 12.39 22.36 -5.19
C MET A 69 12.75 21.99 -3.74
N PRO A 70 13.23 22.94 -2.92
CA PRO A 70 13.39 22.71 -1.49
C PRO A 70 12.05 22.39 -0.82
N TYR A 71 12.07 21.50 0.16
CA TYR A 71 10.87 21.11 0.90
C TYR A 71 10.16 22.31 1.55
N ASP A 72 10.92 23.23 2.14
CA ASP A 72 10.41 24.45 2.76
C ASP A 72 9.68 25.37 1.77
N THR A 73 10.05 25.31 0.48
CA THR A 73 9.37 26.07 -0.57
C THR A 73 8.01 25.46 -0.88
N LEU A 74 7.93 24.13 -1.02
CA LEU A 74 6.66 23.43 -1.22
C LEU A 74 5.68 23.75 -0.08
N LYS A 75 6.14 23.74 1.18
CA LYS A 75 5.33 24.01 2.37
C LYS A 75 4.72 25.41 2.42
N LYS A 76 5.31 26.39 1.72
CA LYS A 76 4.78 27.76 1.67
C LYS A 76 3.59 27.90 0.72
N ASN A 77 3.45 27.02 -0.26
CA ASN A 77 2.29 26.99 -1.15
C ASN A 77 1.18 26.14 -0.52
N LYS A 78 0.08 26.79 -0.10
CA LYS A 78 -1.07 26.15 0.58
C LYS A 78 -1.61 24.93 -0.18
N GLN A 79 -1.68 25.00 -1.51
CA GLN A 79 -2.31 23.96 -2.32
C GLN A 79 -1.37 22.79 -2.57
N LEU A 80 -0.10 23.06 -2.91
CA LEU A 80 0.91 22.01 -3.03
C LEU A 80 1.12 21.31 -1.69
N ASP A 81 1.20 22.03 -0.58
CA ASP A 81 1.28 21.43 0.75
C ASP A 81 0.06 20.56 1.04
N TYR A 82 -1.14 21.04 0.72
CA TYR A 82 -2.36 20.26 0.87
C TYR A 82 -2.32 18.94 0.08
N TYR A 83 -2.01 18.99 -1.22
CA TYR A 83 -1.95 17.79 -2.06
C TYR A 83 -0.78 16.87 -1.69
N TYR A 84 0.34 17.42 -1.22
CA TYR A 84 1.44 16.66 -0.65
C TYR A 84 0.96 15.86 0.57
N ASN A 85 0.34 16.52 1.55
CA ASN A 85 -0.17 15.85 2.74
C ASN A 85 -1.29 14.84 2.42
N LEU A 86 -2.10 15.12 1.40
CA LEU A 86 -3.14 14.21 0.92
C LEU A 86 -2.55 12.96 0.27
N SER A 87 -1.50 13.11 -0.54
CA SER A 87 -0.82 12.00 -1.21
C SER A 87 -0.23 11.00 -0.21
N HIS A 88 0.29 11.48 0.92
CA HIS A 88 0.78 10.65 2.03
C HIS A 88 -0.30 9.79 2.68
N LYS A 89 -1.55 10.25 2.65
CA LYS A 89 -2.68 9.51 3.24
C LYS A 89 -3.25 8.44 2.30
N LEU A 90 -3.00 8.58 1.00
CA LEU A 90 -3.56 7.74 -0.06
C LEU A 90 -2.57 6.70 -0.58
N THR A 91 -1.27 6.97 -0.44
CA THR A 91 -0.22 6.05 -0.87
C THR A 91 -0.08 4.91 0.13
N TYR A 92 -0.10 3.66 -0.36
CA TYR A 92 -0.09 2.48 0.50
C TYR A 92 1.25 2.29 1.23
N ASP A 93 2.34 2.23 0.47
CA ASP A 93 3.71 2.19 1.00
C ASP A 93 4.55 3.23 0.24
N LYS A 94 4.88 4.31 0.94
CA LYS A 94 5.68 5.42 0.39
C LYS A 94 7.13 5.06 0.13
N HIS A 95 7.62 3.92 0.62
CA HIS A 95 8.97 3.45 0.35
C HIS A 95 8.99 2.40 -0.76
N LEU A 96 7.85 2.00 -1.30
CA LEU A 96 7.75 0.99 -2.35
C LEU A 96 7.41 1.63 -3.69
N VAL A 97 8.31 1.48 -4.66
CA VAL A 97 8.07 1.85 -6.06
C VAL A 97 8.22 0.61 -6.93
N TYR A 98 7.36 0.45 -7.93
CA TYR A 98 7.48 -0.63 -8.89
C TYR A 98 7.97 -0.11 -10.24
N GLN A 99 8.71 -0.97 -10.94
CA GLN A 99 9.24 -0.74 -12.27
C GLN A 99 8.70 -1.82 -13.21
N HIS A 100 8.14 -1.43 -14.35
CA HIS A 100 7.85 -2.37 -15.43
C HIS A 100 9.13 -2.78 -16.15
N LEU A 101 9.40 -4.09 -16.23
CA LEU A 101 10.62 -4.64 -16.85
C LEU A 101 10.41 -5.08 -18.30
N GLN A 102 9.15 -5.33 -18.68
CA GLN A 102 8.81 -5.71 -20.04
C GLN A 102 7.73 -4.76 -20.56
N TYR A 103 8.05 -4.05 -21.64
CA TYR A 103 7.08 -3.29 -22.41
C TYR A 103 6.03 -4.26 -22.96
N SER A 104 4.81 -4.18 -22.45
CA SER A 104 3.70 -5.01 -22.89
C SER A 104 2.63 -4.09 -23.49
N CYS A 105 2.36 -4.26 -24.78
CA CYS A 105 1.34 -3.51 -25.48
C CYS A 105 -0.05 -3.67 -24.82
N ASP A 106 -0.34 -4.82 -24.20
CA ASP A 106 -1.56 -5.07 -23.43
C ASP A 106 -1.69 -4.16 -22.19
N TYR A 107 -0.57 -3.73 -21.60
CA TYR A 107 -0.53 -2.79 -20.48
C TYR A 107 -0.83 -1.36 -20.94
N HIS A 108 -0.22 -0.93 -22.06
CA HIS A 108 -0.51 0.37 -22.67
C HIS A 108 -1.98 0.47 -23.10
N ILE A 109 -2.52 -0.63 -23.63
CA ILE A 109 -3.91 -0.74 -24.08
C ILE A 109 -4.89 -0.74 -22.88
N ARG A 110 -4.63 -1.44 -21.77
CA ARG A 110 -5.57 -1.44 -20.62
C ARG A 110 -5.72 -0.09 -19.92
N TYR A 111 -4.67 0.73 -19.90
CA TYR A 111 -4.69 2.06 -19.28
C TYR A 111 -4.95 3.20 -20.28
N GLN A 112 -5.00 2.92 -21.59
CA GLN A 112 -5.54 3.81 -22.62
C GLN A 112 -7.00 3.50 -23.03
N ILE A 113 -7.52 2.30 -22.76
CA ILE A 113 -8.88 1.86 -23.21
C ILE A 113 -10.03 2.44 -22.36
N ASN A 114 -9.76 2.95 -21.16
CA ASN A 114 -10.67 3.91 -20.57
C ASN A 114 -10.26 5.27 -21.12
N ASP A 115 -11.20 6.14 -21.53
CA ASP A 115 -10.98 7.53 -22.01
C ASP A 115 -10.23 8.45 -20.99
N ASP A 116 -9.59 7.86 -19.98
CA ASP A 116 -8.87 8.39 -18.83
C ASP A 116 -7.35 8.18 -18.92
N ALA A 117 -6.78 7.96 -20.11
CA ALA A 117 -5.34 7.81 -20.26
C ALA A 117 -4.63 9.02 -19.65
N VAL A 118 -4.03 8.84 -18.45
CA VAL A 118 -3.39 9.92 -17.72
C VAL A 118 -2.12 10.40 -18.46
N TYR A 119 -1.51 9.49 -19.23
CA TYR A 119 -0.27 9.69 -19.99
C TYR A 119 -0.40 9.04 -21.39
N PRO A 120 -1.24 9.58 -22.29
CA PRO A 120 -1.57 8.89 -23.55
C PRO A 120 -0.35 8.73 -24.47
N ASP A 121 0.61 9.65 -24.42
CA ASP A 121 1.75 9.73 -25.35
C ASP A 121 3.13 9.63 -24.67
N GLU A 122 3.20 9.21 -23.41
CA GLU A 122 4.45 9.17 -22.64
C GLU A 122 4.76 7.77 -22.09
N GLU A 123 5.95 7.27 -22.40
CA GLU A 123 6.45 6.05 -21.80
C GLU A 123 6.83 6.30 -20.34
N ARG A 124 6.12 5.64 -19.42
CA ARG A 124 6.42 5.70 -17.98
C ARG A 124 6.61 4.31 -17.41
N TRP A 125 7.71 4.15 -16.69
CA TRP A 125 8.18 2.83 -16.25
C TRP A 125 8.09 2.64 -14.74
N TRP A 126 8.03 3.74 -13.99
CA TRP A 126 8.09 3.76 -12.53
C TRP A 126 6.75 4.21 -11.98
N GLY A 127 6.18 3.47 -11.03
CA GLY A 127 4.89 3.81 -10.46
C GLY A 127 4.76 3.40 -9.01
N ILE A 128 3.69 3.90 -8.39
CA ILE A 128 3.33 3.62 -7.01
C ILE A 128 1.90 3.12 -6.92
N THR A 129 1.65 2.37 -5.87
CA THR A 129 0.33 1.91 -5.51
C THR A 129 -0.34 2.95 -4.61
N THR A 130 -1.38 3.59 -5.13
CA THR A 130 -2.14 4.62 -4.42
C THR A 130 -3.63 4.46 -4.67
N ALA A 131 -4.42 4.84 -3.66
CA ALA A 131 -5.83 5.08 -3.88
C ALA A 131 -6.04 6.45 -4.53
N PHE A 132 -7.18 6.66 -5.19
CA PHE A 132 -7.51 7.94 -5.83
C PHE A 132 -8.90 8.44 -5.49
N LEU A 133 -9.07 9.75 -5.66
CA LEU A 133 -10.34 10.44 -5.44
C LEU A 133 -11.14 10.43 -6.73
N GLU A 134 -12.36 9.91 -6.69
CA GLU A 134 -13.34 10.10 -7.75
C GLU A 134 -14.43 11.04 -7.27
N THR A 135 -14.70 12.10 -8.03
CA THR A 135 -15.78 13.06 -7.77
C THR A 135 -16.75 13.08 -8.95
N THR A 136 -18.04 12.92 -8.70
CA THR A 136 -19.07 13.20 -9.71
C THR A 136 -19.35 14.70 -9.74
N ILE A 137 -19.22 15.34 -10.90
CA ILE A 137 -19.39 16.80 -11.05
C ILE A 137 -20.82 17.22 -10.68
N ASP A 138 -21.83 16.46 -11.12
CA ASP A 138 -23.24 16.82 -10.95
C ASP A 138 -23.72 16.75 -9.50
N THR A 139 -23.24 15.77 -8.74
CA THR A 139 -23.68 15.51 -7.36
C THR A 139 -22.66 15.95 -6.31
N GLN A 140 -21.44 16.28 -6.74
CA GLN A 140 -20.28 16.57 -5.89
C GLN A 140 -19.99 15.47 -4.85
N VAL A 141 -20.45 14.26 -5.13
CA VAL A 141 -20.13 13.08 -4.31
C VAL A 141 -18.71 12.67 -4.64
N ALA A 142 -17.87 12.60 -3.60
CA ALA A 142 -16.53 12.05 -3.71
C ALA A 142 -16.45 10.68 -3.03
N LYS A 143 -15.66 9.78 -3.61
CA LYS A 143 -15.32 8.47 -3.04
C LYS A 143 -13.84 8.17 -3.28
N ILE A 144 -13.31 7.23 -2.51
CA ILE A 144 -12.01 6.63 -2.79
C ILE A 144 -12.20 5.40 -3.69
N VAL A 145 -11.32 5.28 -4.67
CA VAL A 145 -11.15 4.07 -5.48
C VAL A 145 -9.77 3.51 -5.14
N ASP A 146 -9.74 2.25 -4.72
CA ASP A 146 -8.59 1.68 -4.03
C ASP A 146 -7.57 1.03 -4.96
N ASN A 147 -6.31 1.18 -4.56
CA ASN A 147 -5.23 0.24 -4.86
C ASN A 147 -4.98 0.02 -6.36
N GLU A 148 -5.04 1.10 -7.15
CA GLU A 148 -4.79 1.04 -8.58
C GLU A 148 -3.38 1.56 -8.94
N ALA A 149 -2.78 0.93 -9.95
CA ALA A 149 -1.53 1.34 -10.57
C ALA A 149 -1.81 2.49 -11.56
N ILE A 150 -2.01 3.70 -11.03
CA ILE A 150 -2.42 4.89 -11.80
C ILE A 150 -1.43 6.07 -11.76
N CYS A 151 -0.54 6.09 -10.76
CA CYS A 151 0.44 7.15 -10.58
C CYS A 151 1.82 6.66 -11.04
N TYR A 152 2.29 7.22 -12.15
CA TYR A 152 3.58 6.87 -12.75
C TYR A 152 4.45 8.11 -12.86
N TYR A 153 5.70 8.00 -12.43
CA TYR A 153 6.66 9.09 -12.54
C TYR A 153 7.26 9.14 -13.95
N LYS A 154 7.48 10.36 -14.44
CA LYS A 154 8.18 10.60 -15.70
C LYS A 154 9.67 10.29 -15.62
N ILE A 155 10.25 10.43 -14.43
CA ILE A 155 11.68 10.25 -14.19
C ILE A 155 12.00 8.85 -13.67
N ASN A 156 13.26 8.45 -13.79
CA ASN A 156 13.81 7.38 -12.98
C ASN A 156 14.07 7.90 -11.55
N PRO A 157 13.41 7.36 -10.52
CA PRO A 157 13.63 7.73 -9.12
C PRO A 157 15.08 7.87 -8.68
N TYR A 158 15.94 6.96 -9.14
CA TYR A 158 17.33 6.90 -8.71
C TYR A 158 18.15 8.11 -9.18
N ASP A 159 17.72 8.81 -10.22
CA ASP A 159 18.42 9.96 -10.76
C ASP A 159 18.26 11.19 -9.84
N LEU A 160 17.17 11.26 -9.07
CA LEU A 160 16.84 12.39 -8.19
C LEU A 160 17.92 12.66 -7.13
N GLU A 161 18.65 11.63 -6.69
CA GLU A 161 19.77 11.80 -5.75
C GLU A 161 20.79 12.82 -6.27
N ASN A 162 21.07 12.79 -7.57
CA ASN A 162 22.07 13.63 -8.23
C ASN A 162 21.53 14.94 -8.79
N TRP A 163 20.22 15.22 -8.68
CA TRP A 163 19.61 16.44 -9.22
C TRP A 163 19.70 17.58 -8.21
N ASP A 164 20.21 18.74 -8.60
CA ASP A 164 20.12 19.92 -7.76
C ASP A 164 18.67 20.46 -7.73
N CYS A 165 18.37 21.27 -6.72
CA CYS A 165 17.16 22.08 -6.75
C CYS A 165 17.20 23.02 -7.95
N SER A 166 16.03 23.25 -8.53
CA SER A 166 15.85 24.20 -9.63
C SER A 166 16.15 25.62 -9.16
N THR A 167 16.45 26.52 -10.10
CA THR A 167 16.75 27.91 -9.75
C THR A 167 15.53 28.60 -9.13
N THR A 168 15.75 29.69 -8.40
CA THR A 168 14.65 30.49 -7.84
C THR A 168 13.69 30.96 -8.94
N GLU A 169 14.22 31.37 -10.09
CA GLU A 169 13.45 31.83 -11.25
C GLU A 169 12.56 30.71 -11.82
N ASP A 170 13.10 29.49 -11.96
CA ASP A 170 12.33 28.33 -12.44
C ASP A 170 11.23 27.92 -11.45
N ILE A 171 11.53 27.98 -10.14
CA ILE A 171 10.56 27.68 -9.09
C ILE A 171 9.43 28.72 -9.10
N GLU A 172 9.77 30.01 -9.19
CA GLU A 172 8.78 31.09 -9.27
C GLU A 172 7.87 30.92 -10.50
N ALA A 173 8.45 30.66 -11.67
CA ALA A 173 7.70 30.42 -12.89
C ALA A 173 6.77 29.18 -12.78
N PHE A 174 7.27 28.09 -12.18
CA PHE A 174 6.45 26.91 -11.91
C PHE A 174 5.27 27.23 -11.00
N LEU A 175 5.51 27.96 -9.90
CA LEU A 175 4.48 28.32 -8.93
C LEU A 175 3.45 29.29 -9.53
N GLU A 176 3.87 30.25 -10.35
CA GLU A 176 2.96 31.14 -11.08
C GLU A 176 2.04 30.34 -12.01
N ASN A 177 2.61 29.46 -12.84
CA ASN A 177 1.84 28.59 -13.73
C ASN A 177 0.86 27.70 -12.94
N TYR A 178 1.34 27.10 -11.85
CA TYR A 178 0.52 26.27 -10.97
C TYR A 178 -0.69 27.03 -10.42
N MET A 179 -0.50 28.29 -10.01
CA MET A 179 -1.59 29.13 -9.52
C MET A 179 -2.55 29.60 -10.63
N THR A 180 -2.14 29.63 -11.91
CA THR A 180 -3.06 29.97 -13.01
C THR A 180 -4.00 28.82 -13.41
N ILE A 181 -3.59 27.57 -13.19
CA ILE A 181 -4.39 26.37 -13.49
C ILE A 181 -5.16 25.93 -12.23
N GLN A 182 -5.23 26.81 -11.24
CA GLN A 182 -5.87 26.55 -9.95
C GLN A 182 -7.30 26.02 -10.15
N ASP A 183 -7.59 24.92 -9.46
CA ASP A 183 -8.97 24.43 -9.33
C ASP A 183 -9.78 25.49 -8.60
N GLU A 184 -10.65 26.22 -9.31
CA GLU A 184 -11.52 27.25 -8.74
C GLU A 184 -12.34 26.72 -7.55
N ASP A 185 -12.55 25.40 -7.51
CA ASP A 185 -13.27 24.69 -6.47
C ASP A 185 -12.37 24.19 -5.32
N PHE A 186 -11.07 24.49 -5.30
CA PHE A 186 -10.11 23.94 -4.31
C PHE A 186 -10.61 24.09 -2.86
N ASP A 187 -10.97 25.30 -2.44
CA ASP A 187 -11.40 25.55 -1.06
C ASP A 187 -12.75 24.85 -0.75
N ARG A 188 -13.60 24.61 -1.77
CA ARG A 188 -14.85 23.87 -1.63
C ARG A 188 -14.62 22.36 -1.53
N MET A 189 -13.68 21.82 -2.31
CA MET A 189 -13.42 20.39 -2.41
C MET A 189 -12.56 19.87 -1.26
N CYS A 190 -11.66 20.69 -0.70
CA CYS A 190 -10.77 20.28 0.39
C CYS A 190 -11.50 19.63 1.59
N PRO A 191 -12.58 20.22 2.16
CA PRO A 191 -13.33 19.58 3.23
C PRO A 191 -13.95 18.23 2.84
N ILE A 192 -14.40 18.10 1.59
CA ILE A 192 -15.01 16.87 1.06
C ILE A 192 -13.93 15.79 0.99
N TYR A 193 -12.78 16.09 0.39
CA TYR A 193 -11.66 15.16 0.27
C TYR A 193 -11.13 14.75 1.64
N ASN A 194 -10.92 15.69 2.57
CA ASN A 194 -10.50 15.37 3.93
C ASN A 194 -11.45 14.40 4.64
N ARG A 195 -12.76 14.59 4.49
CA ARG A 195 -13.76 13.69 5.09
C ARG A 195 -13.68 12.28 4.51
N VAL A 196 -13.63 12.17 3.17
CA VAL A 196 -13.64 10.87 2.51
C VAL A 196 -12.32 10.13 2.74
N VAL A 197 -11.19 10.83 2.68
CA VAL A 197 -9.87 10.26 3.00
C VAL A 197 -9.78 9.86 4.48
N GLY A 198 -10.32 10.66 5.39
CA GLY A 198 -10.38 10.30 6.81
C GLY A 198 -11.12 8.98 7.04
N ALA A 199 -12.33 8.85 6.49
CA ALA A 199 -13.12 7.62 6.58
C ALA A 199 -12.41 6.42 5.93
N TYR A 200 -11.70 6.64 4.82
CA TYR A 200 -10.89 5.62 4.18
C TYR A 200 -9.76 5.12 5.08
N GLN A 201 -8.98 6.02 5.68
CA GLN A 201 -7.90 5.66 6.59
C GLN A 201 -8.42 4.95 7.84
N GLU A 202 -9.54 5.40 8.41
CA GLU A 202 -10.19 4.73 9.55
C GLU A 202 -10.57 3.28 9.24
N ASN A 203 -11.16 3.04 8.06
CA ASN A 203 -11.54 1.70 7.62
C ASN A 203 -10.30 0.82 7.39
N TRP A 204 -9.28 1.36 6.72
CA TRP A 204 -8.02 0.63 6.50
C TRP A 204 -7.35 0.24 7.82
N MET A 205 -7.19 1.19 8.75
CA MET A 205 -6.63 0.91 10.08
C MET A 205 -7.44 -0.12 10.85
N THR A 206 -8.78 -0.07 10.77
CA THR A 206 -9.66 -1.05 11.42
C THR A 206 -9.44 -2.44 10.85
N LYS A 207 -9.28 -2.56 9.53
CA LYS A 207 -9.02 -3.84 8.87
C LYS A 207 -7.67 -4.43 9.31
N GLU A 208 -6.60 -3.64 9.27
CA GLU A 208 -5.26 -4.04 9.71
C GLU A 208 -5.26 -4.48 11.19
N LEU A 209 -5.92 -3.73 12.07
CA LEU A 209 -6.04 -4.10 13.49
C LEU A 209 -6.76 -5.43 13.69
N ASN A 210 -7.83 -5.70 12.92
CA ASN A 210 -8.54 -6.96 13.00
C ASN A 210 -7.67 -8.14 12.51
N GLU A 211 -6.84 -7.93 11.49
CA GLU A 211 -5.88 -8.94 11.00
C GLU A 211 -4.81 -9.23 12.04
N ILE A 212 -4.21 -8.20 12.65
CA ILE A 212 -3.24 -8.33 13.75
C ILE A 212 -3.87 -9.05 14.95
N GLU A 213 -5.11 -8.70 15.33
CA GLU A 213 -5.79 -9.37 16.45
C GLU A 213 -6.04 -10.85 16.15
N LYS A 214 -6.39 -11.18 14.91
CA LYS A 214 -6.58 -12.56 14.46
C LYS A 214 -5.26 -13.34 14.53
N GLU A 215 -4.18 -12.81 13.96
CA GLU A 215 -2.85 -13.43 14.03
C GLU A 215 -2.36 -13.60 15.48
N GLY A 216 -2.60 -12.60 16.33
CA GLY A 216 -2.29 -12.67 17.75
C GLY A 216 -3.02 -13.80 18.47
N LYS A 217 -4.31 -14.02 18.17
CA LYS A 217 -5.08 -15.15 18.70
C LYS A 217 -4.57 -16.50 18.21
N GLU A 218 -4.22 -16.59 16.94
CA GLU A 218 -3.65 -17.82 16.35
C GLU A 218 -2.29 -18.16 16.96
N LEU A 219 -1.42 -17.16 17.16
CA LEU A 219 -0.14 -17.33 17.87
C LEU A 219 -0.33 -17.73 19.33
N ALA A 220 -1.27 -17.11 20.04
CA ALA A 220 -1.56 -17.46 21.43
C ALA A 220 -2.03 -18.92 21.56
N ALA A 221 -2.94 -19.37 20.68
CA ALA A 221 -3.38 -20.76 20.62
C ALA A 221 -2.22 -21.70 20.31
N PHE A 222 -1.35 -21.33 19.35
CA PHE A 222 -0.17 -22.11 19.01
C PHE A 222 0.78 -22.30 20.21
N PHE A 223 1.06 -21.24 20.98
CA PHE A 223 1.94 -21.34 22.14
C PHE A 223 1.32 -22.13 23.29
N GLU A 224 0.01 -22.02 23.53
CA GLU A 224 -0.67 -22.82 24.56
C GLU A 224 -0.69 -24.30 24.17
N ASP A 225 -0.96 -24.63 22.91
CA ASP A 225 -0.87 -26.00 22.41
C ASP A 225 0.55 -26.55 22.57
N LYS A 226 1.58 -25.78 22.20
CA LYS A 226 2.98 -26.17 22.36
C LYS A 226 3.32 -26.47 23.81
N LYS A 227 2.90 -25.60 24.73
CA LYS A 227 3.08 -25.78 26.18
C LYS A 227 2.37 -27.03 26.70
N ASN A 228 1.12 -27.25 26.28
CA ASN A 228 0.35 -28.42 26.68
C ASN A 228 0.98 -29.72 26.16
N VAL A 229 1.46 -29.72 24.91
CA VAL A 229 2.17 -30.84 24.31
C VAL A 229 3.50 -31.14 25.04
N VAL A 230 4.29 -30.11 25.39
CA VAL A 230 5.51 -30.28 26.21
C VAL A 230 5.18 -30.83 27.59
N ALA A 231 4.12 -30.35 28.23
CA ALA A 231 3.71 -30.85 29.54
C ALA A 231 3.26 -32.33 29.48
N LEU A 232 2.53 -32.70 28.42
CA LEU A 232 2.10 -34.09 28.19
C LEU A 232 3.27 -35.03 27.89
N SER A 233 4.27 -34.59 27.11
CA SER A 233 5.47 -35.40 26.87
C SER A 233 6.25 -35.64 28.16
N MET A 234 6.44 -34.61 28.99
CA MET A 234 7.08 -34.77 30.30
C MET A 234 6.32 -35.73 31.24
N LEU A 235 4.98 -35.74 31.20
CA LEU A 235 4.17 -36.68 31.98
C LEU A 235 4.35 -38.12 31.50
N SER A 236 4.29 -38.34 30.19
CA SER A 236 4.53 -39.64 29.56
C SER A 236 5.89 -40.21 29.97
N ASP A 237 6.95 -39.39 29.85
CA ASP A 237 8.33 -39.80 30.15
C ASP A 237 8.60 -40.07 31.64
N SER A 238 7.76 -39.57 32.54
CA SER A 238 7.95 -39.68 33.98
C SER A 238 7.37 -40.96 34.60
N ASN A 239 6.68 -41.80 33.81
CA ASN A 239 5.83 -42.91 34.29
C ASN A 239 4.77 -42.49 35.33
N ALA A 240 4.50 -41.19 35.50
CA ALA A 240 3.45 -40.71 36.41
C ALA A 240 2.04 -41.06 35.91
N VAL A 241 1.90 -41.34 34.62
CA VAL A 241 0.69 -41.85 33.98
C VAL A 241 1.05 -43.12 33.21
N GLU A 242 0.76 -44.29 33.80
CA GLU A 242 1.08 -45.60 33.22
C GLU A 242 0.11 -46.02 32.10
N ASN A 243 -0.96 -45.25 31.87
CA ASN A 243 -2.01 -45.57 30.90
C ASN A 243 -2.03 -44.57 29.73
N GLY A 244 -1.62 -45.03 28.55
CA GLY A 244 -1.64 -44.26 27.30
C GLY A 244 -3.02 -43.72 26.93
N ASP A 245 -4.11 -44.40 27.32
CA ASP A 245 -5.48 -43.92 27.07
C ASP A 245 -5.75 -42.59 27.80
N VAL A 246 -5.19 -42.41 29.00
CA VAL A 246 -5.36 -41.18 29.78
C VAL A 246 -4.63 -40.02 29.13
N LEU A 247 -3.43 -40.26 28.59
CA LEU A 247 -2.67 -39.25 27.85
C LEU A 247 -3.39 -38.83 26.55
N ALA A 248 -3.99 -39.79 25.84
CA ALA A 248 -4.79 -39.50 24.65
C ALA A 248 -6.03 -38.66 24.96
N ILE A 249 -6.72 -38.94 26.08
CA ILE A 249 -7.85 -38.12 26.54
C ILE A 249 -7.38 -36.70 26.89
N LEU A 250 -6.29 -36.54 27.63
CA LEU A 250 -5.75 -35.23 28.00
C LEU A 250 -5.32 -34.42 26.77
N TYR A 251 -4.67 -35.06 25.80
CA TYR A 251 -4.30 -34.42 24.53
C TYR A 251 -5.52 -33.90 23.76
N ASN A 252 -6.59 -34.69 23.68
CA ASN A 252 -7.83 -34.29 23.01
C ASN A 252 -8.57 -33.15 23.74
N ILE A 253 -8.35 -32.98 25.05
CA ILE A 253 -8.95 -31.91 25.85
C ILE A 253 -8.11 -30.62 25.79
N LEU A 254 -6.78 -30.74 25.86
CA LEU A 254 -5.88 -29.61 26.09
C LEU A 254 -5.29 -29.02 24.81
N VAL A 255 -5.23 -29.80 23.72
CA VAL A 255 -4.66 -29.35 22.45
C VAL A 255 -5.80 -29.01 21.50
N SER A 256 -5.70 -27.85 20.85
CA SER A 256 -6.71 -27.38 19.90
C SER A 256 -6.74 -28.23 18.62
N PRO A 257 -7.82 -28.15 17.80
CA PRO A 257 -7.89 -28.89 16.53
C PRO A 257 -6.74 -28.58 15.55
N SER A 258 -6.26 -27.33 15.49
CA SER A 258 -5.10 -26.96 14.67
C SER A 258 -3.80 -27.52 15.25
N GLY A 259 -3.67 -27.52 16.58
CA GLY A 259 -2.61 -28.23 17.29
C GLY A 259 -2.61 -29.72 16.97
N HIS A 260 -3.77 -30.37 16.92
CA HIS A 260 -3.89 -31.79 16.55
C HIS A 260 -3.34 -32.10 15.17
N GLN A 261 -3.54 -31.20 14.21
CA GLN A 261 -2.99 -31.34 12.86
C GLN A 261 -1.47 -31.14 12.84
N LYS A 262 -0.96 -30.16 13.59
CA LYS A 262 0.48 -29.81 13.61
C LYS A 262 1.33 -30.82 14.38
N TYR A 263 0.80 -31.37 15.48
CA TYR A 263 1.48 -32.30 16.36
C TYR A 263 1.09 -33.77 16.10
N LYS A 264 0.55 -34.06 14.91
CA LYS A 264 0.13 -35.39 14.49
C LYS A 264 1.35 -36.33 14.40
N GLY A 265 1.46 -37.27 15.33
CA GLY A 265 2.62 -38.17 15.49
C GLY A 265 3.18 -38.17 16.91
N ILE A 266 2.88 -37.15 17.71
CA ILE A 266 3.25 -37.09 19.13
C ILE A 266 2.43 -38.08 19.98
N SER A 267 1.29 -38.55 19.49
CA SER A 267 0.55 -39.67 20.09
C SER A 267 1.28 -41.02 20.01
N GLU A 268 2.39 -41.12 19.27
CA GLU A 268 3.22 -42.32 19.13
C GLU A 268 4.50 -42.25 20.00
N LEU A 269 4.57 -41.30 20.94
CA LEU A 269 5.71 -40.97 21.80
C LEU A 269 6.23 -42.10 22.72
N GLU A 270 5.65 -43.31 22.70
CA GLU A 270 6.07 -44.43 23.57
C GLU A 270 7.53 -44.87 23.36
N ASN A 271 8.24 -44.40 22.32
CA ASN A 271 9.60 -44.83 21.96
C ASN A 271 10.70 -43.74 21.87
N CYS A 272 10.39 -42.44 22.06
CA CYS A 272 11.40 -41.38 21.98
C CYS A 272 11.84 -40.93 23.37
N GLY A 273 13.15 -40.93 23.66
CA GLY A 273 13.67 -40.51 24.96
C GLY A 273 13.36 -39.05 25.30
N ARG A 274 13.24 -38.75 26.61
CA ARG A 274 12.76 -37.46 27.17
C ARG A 274 13.29 -36.17 26.54
N LEU A 275 14.57 -36.14 26.13
CA LEU A 275 15.20 -34.95 25.56
C LEU A 275 14.94 -34.81 24.06
N GLU A 276 14.77 -35.91 23.35
CA GLU A 276 14.59 -35.95 21.88
C GLU A 276 13.16 -35.56 21.50
N SER A 277 12.18 -36.07 22.25
CA SER A 277 10.76 -35.70 22.13
C SER A 277 10.53 -34.20 22.36
N VAL A 278 11.11 -33.66 23.44
CA VAL A 278 11.00 -32.23 23.77
C VAL A 278 11.73 -31.37 22.74
N ALA A 279 12.89 -31.80 22.24
CA ALA A 279 13.63 -31.08 21.20
C ALA A 279 12.83 -30.99 19.88
N GLN A 280 12.22 -32.08 19.42
CA GLN A 280 11.38 -32.08 18.21
C GLN A 280 10.16 -31.16 18.35
N ILE A 281 9.53 -31.11 19.53
CA ILE A 281 8.42 -30.18 19.82
C ILE A 281 8.91 -28.72 19.84
N MET A 282 10.10 -28.47 20.38
CA MET A 282 10.68 -27.12 20.42
C MET A 282 11.05 -26.60 19.03
N GLU A 283 11.49 -27.49 18.13
CA GLU A 283 11.87 -27.16 16.75
C GLU A 283 10.69 -26.91 15.80
N ALA A 284 9.48 -27.40 16.14
CA ALA A 284 8.22 -27.20 15.41
C ALA A 284 7.49 -25.89 15.78
#